data_AF-A0A1I4PRJ1-F1
#
_entry.id   AF-A0A1I4PRJ1-F1
#
_cell.length_a   1.000
_cell.length_b   1.000
_cell.length_c   1.000
_cell.angle_alpha   90.00
_cell.angle_beta   90.00
_cell.angle_gamma   90.00
#
_symmetry.space_group_name_H-M   'P 1'
#
loop_
_entity.id
_entity.type
_entity.pdbx_description
1 polymer ?
#
loop_
_entity_poly.entity_id
_entity_poly.type
_entity_poly.pdbx_seq_one_letter_code
_entity_poly.pdbx_strand_id
1 'polypeptide(L)'
;MNLRTLPLALCCALTALPLQAETIFLQEGEQWRRGDVQVWCERPRGSEQPVVLSECQHWDDFRDDCLFQRRIHRAGGVECVEECQHWDDFSGSCHFETRCEYRPGQGGFVRTECARFDDFRETCRDTREVWIGP
;
A
#
# COMPACT_ATOMS: atom_id res chain seq x y z
N MET A 1 -73.14 -2.41 30.24
CA MET A 1 -72.69 -3.10 29.02
C MET A 1 -71.18 -3.02 28.97
N ASN A 2 -70.53 -4.18 29.04
CA ASN A 2 -69.08 -4.34 29.16
C ASN A 2 -68.36 -3.93 27.87
N LEU A 3 -67.34 -3.09 27.94
CA LEU A 3 -66.30 -3.02 26.91
C LEU A 3 -64.94 -3.29 27.55
N ARG A 4 -64.31 -4.34 27.05
CA ARG A 4 -63.11 -4.99 27.57
C ARG A 4 -61.88 -4.12 27.30
N THR A 5 -61.08 -3.89 28.33
CA THR A 5 -59.71 -3.39 28.26
C THR A 5 -58.80 -4.46 27.64
N LEU A 6 -58.24 -4.20 26.46
CA LEU A 6 -57.11 -4.95 25.91
C LEU A 6 -55.81 -4.21 26.28
N PRO A 7 -54.83 -4.83 26.95
CA PRO A 7 -53.51 -4.24 27.10
C PRO A 7 -52.73 -4.44 25.79
N LEU A 8 -52.32 -3.34 25.17
CA LEU A 8 -51.38 -3.30 24.05
C LEU A 8 -50.03 -3.83 24.57
N ALA A 9 -49.65 -5.04 24.16
CA ALA A 9 -48.31 -5.56 24.38
C ALA A 9 -47.32 -4.72 23.55
N LEU A 10 -46.58 -3.85 24.22
CA LEU A 10 -45.52 -3.04 23.64
C LEU A 10 -44.32 -3.97 23.34
N CYS A 11 -44.25 -4.46 22.10
CA CYS A 11 -43.07 -5.15 21.58
C CYS A 11 -41.88 -4.18 21.57
N CYS A 12 -40.99 -4.30 22.56
CA CYS A 12 -39.64 -3.74 22.49
C CYS A 12 -38.86 -4.44 21.37
N ALA A 13 -38.94 -3.91 20.16
CA ALA A 13 -37.99 -4.23 19.11
C ALA A 13 -36.63 -3.62 19.52
N LEU A 14 -35.79 -4.42 20.16
CA LEU A 14 -34.35 -4.14 20.28
C LEU A 14 -33.76 -4.18 18.86
N THR A 15 -33.73 -3.02 18.21
CA THR A 15 -32.97 -2.84 16.97
C THR A 15 -31.50 -2.96 17.34
N ALA A 16 -30.86 -4.07 16.95
CA ALA A 16 -29.41 -4.19 16.97
C ALA A 16 -28.85 -3.09 16.06
N LEU A 17 -28.24 -2.06 16.66
CA LEU A 17 -27.51 -1.05 15.89
C LEU A 17 -26.34 -1.75 15.20
N PRO A 18 -26.10 -1.52 13.90
CA PRO A 18 -24.95 -2.07 13.22
C PRO A 18 -23.68 -1.50 13.87
N LEU A 19 -22.82 -2.37 14.40
CA LEU A 19 -21.45 -2.04 14.77
C LEU A 19 -20.74 -1.60 13.48
N GLN A 20 -20.66 -0.30 13.24
CA GLN A 20 -19.84 0.23 12.16
C GLN A 20 -18.38 0.02 12.54
N ALA A 21 -17.73 -0.93 11.87
CA ALA A 21 -16.29 -1.06 11.95
C ALA A 21 -15.67 0.15 11.24
N GLU A 22 -14.89 0.93 11.97
CA GLU A 22 -14.22 2.11 11.44
C GLU A 22 -12.79 1.74 11.07
N THR A 23 -12.44 1.92 9.79
CA THR A 23 -11.08 1.76 9.33
C THR A 23 -10.31 3.05 9.58
N ILE A 24 -9.15 2.92 10.20
CA ILE A 24 -8.25 4.01 10.55
C ILE A 24 -6.92 3.76 9.86
N PHE A 25 -6.43 4.76 9.13
CA PHE A 25 -5.11 4.76 8.53
C PHE A 25 -4.18 5.63 9.38
N LEU A 26 -3.10 5.05 9.88
CA LEU A 26 -2.10 5.76 10.68
C LEU A 26 -0.83 5.95 9.85
N GLN A 27 -0.25 7.14 9.89
CA GLN A 27 1.10 7.42 9.42
C GLN A 27 2.13 7.09 10.50
N GLU A 28 3.40 6.96 10.09
CA GLU A 28 4.50 6.71 11.02
C GLU A 28 4.56 7.84 12.08
N GLY A 29 4.60 7.45 13.36
CA GLY A 29 4.59 8.36 14.50
C GLY A 29 3.20 8.77 14.98
N GLU A 30 2.14 8.43 14.23
CA GLU A 30 0.77 8.67 14.67
C GLU A 30 0.30 7.63 15.68
N GLN A 31 -0.56 8.10 16.58
CA GLN A 31 -1.21 7.27 17.58
C GLN A 31 -2.72 7.54 17.54
N TRP A 32 -3.47 6.48 17.77
CA TRP A 32 -4.91 6.55 17.88
C TRP A 32 -5.39 5.83 19.13
N ARG A 33 -6.45 6.35 19.74
CA ARG A 33 -7.03 5.80 20.95
C ARG A 33 -8.56 5.84 20.90
N ARG A 34 -9.20 4.73 21.26
CA ARG A 34 -10.63 4.65 21.54
C ARG A 34 -10.87 3.76 22.75
N GLY A 35 -11.45 4.34 23.79
CA GLY A 35 -11.64 3.65 25.06
C GLY A 35 -10.29 3.24 25.68
N ASP A 36 -10.15 1.95 25.92
CA ASP A 36 -8.97 1.27 26.45
C ASP A 36 -7.99 0.78 25.36
N VAL A 37 -8.37 0.87 24.09
CA VAL A 37 -7.52 0.48 22.96
C VAL A 37 -6.68 1.66 22.51
N GLN A 38 -5.36 1.47 22.48
CA GLN A 38 -4.39 2.39 21.88
C GLN A 38 -3.60 1.64 20.81
N VAL A 39 -3.50 2.24 19.62
CA VAL A 39 -2.71 1.74 18.49
C VAL A 39 -1.72 2.82 18.12
N TRP A 40 -0.47 2.45 17.90
CA TRP A 40 0.57 3.36 17.42
C TRP A 40 1.29 2.73 16.23
N CYS A 41 1.63 3.55 15.25
CA CYS A 41 2.48 3.15 14.15
C CYS A 41 3.90 3.64 14.48
N GLU A 42 4.75 2.78 15.05
CA GLU A 42 6.18 3.09 15.22
C GLU A 42 7.02 2.35 14.19
N ARG A 43 8.08 3.00 13.71
CA ARG A 43 9.21 2.30 13.10
C ARG A 43 9.87 1.46 14.20
N PRO A 44 10.06 0.14 13.99
CA PRO A 44 10.74 -0.70 14.98
C PRO A 44 12.07 -0.09 15.36
N ARG A 45 12.30 0.14 16.65
CA ARG A 45 13.57 0.70 17.13
C ARG A 45 14.70 -0.27 16.73
N GLY A 46 15.58 0.19 15.85
CA GLY A 46 16.70 -0.61 15.33
C GLY A 46 16.42 -1.36 14.03
N SER A 47 15.26 -1.20 13.38
CA SER A 47 15.14 -1.66 11.99
C SER A 47 15.83 -0.67 11.06
N GLU A 48 17.05 -1.00 10.65
CA GLU A 48 17.70 -0.41 9.48
C GLU A 48 17.02 -0.84 8.16
N GLN A 49 15.82 -1.42 8.21
CA GLN A 49 15.10 -1.86 7.02
C GLN A 49 14.08 -0.82 6.59
N PRO A 50 13.95 -0.55 5.28
CA PRO A 50 12.90 0.31 4.75
C PRO A 50 11.52 -0.23 5.06
N VAL A 51 10.57 0.68 5.29
CA VAL A 51 9.15 0.37 5.20
C VAL A 51 8.82 0.22 3.71
N VAL A 52 8.13 -0.85 3.32
CA VAL A 52 7.75 -1.09 1.93
C VAL A 52 6.23 -0.98 1.81
N LEU A 53 5.78 -0.05 0.97
CA LEU A 53 4.38 0.09 0.56
C LEU A 53 4.23 -0.50 -0.84
N SER A 54 3.06 -1.02 -1.17
CA SER A 54 2.77 -1.55 -2.50
C SER A 54 1.50 -0.91 -3.02
N GLU A 55 1.52 -0.51 -4.29
CA GLU A 55 0.35 0.00 -4.99
C GLU A 55 0.36 -0.47 -6.44
N CYS A 56 -0.81 -0.49 -7.06
CA CYS A 56 -0.89 -0.95 -8.43
C CYS A 56 -0.49 0.16 -9.40
N GLN A 57 0.42 -0.17 -10.34
CA GLN A 57 0.85 0.73 -11.40
C GLN A 57 0.04 0.50 -12.68
N HIS A 58 -0.25 -0.77 -13.00
CA HIS A 58 -0.99 -1.15 -14.21
C HIS A 58 -2.18 -2.02 -13.82
N TRP A 59 -3.39 -1.52 -14.11
CA TRP A 59 -4.66 -2.19 -13.83
C TRP A 59 -5.26 -2.81 -15.10
N ASP A 60 -5.96 -3.92 -14.91
CA ASP A 60 -7.01 -4.35 -15.81
C ASP A 60 -8.35 -3.86 -15.24
N ASP A 61 -8.85 -2.74 -15.75
CA ASP A 61 -10.10 -2.12 -15.27
C ASP A 61 -11.34 -3.00 -15.53
N PHE A 62 -11.28 -3.92 -16.49
CA PHE A 62 -12.40 -4.81 -16.79
C PHE A 62 -12.47 -5.97 -15.80
N ARG A 63 -11.30 -6.47 -15.36
CA ARG A 63 -11.19 -7.55 -14.39
C ARG A 63 -11.04 -7.09 -12.94
N ASP A 64 -10.82 -5.79 -12.72
CA ASP A 64 -10.46 -5.22 -11.41
C ASP A 64 -9.19 -5.89 -10.83
N ASP A 65 -8.27 -6.25 -11.73
CA ASP A 65 -7.06 -7.01 -11.41
C ASP A 65 -5.83 -6.11 -11.57
N CYS A 66 -4.93 -6.15 -10.58
CA CYS A 66 -3.65 -5.49 -10.71
C CYS A 66 -2.67 -6.33 -11.54
N LEU A 67 -2.23 -5.81 -12.68
CA LEU A 67 -1.31 -6.49 -13.58
C LEU A 67 0.16 -6.27 -13.20
N PHE A 68 0.48 -5.12 -12.58
CA PHE A 68 1.81 -4.85 -12.05
C PHE A 68 1.75 -3.97 -10.80
N GLN A 69 2.39 -4.43 -9.73
CA GLN A 69 2.51 -3.71 -8.46
C GLN A 69 3.84 -2.96 -8.40
N ARG A 70 3.80 -1.64 -8.18
CA ARG A 70 5.00 -0.87 -7.81
C ARG A 70 5.19 -0.90 -6.30
N ARG A 71 6.46 -0.91 -5.85
CA ARG A 71 6.84 -0.90 -4.44
C ARG A 71 7.54 0.40 -4.08
N ILE A 72 7.13 1.02 -2.98
CA ILE A 72 7.72 2.25 -2.45
C ILE A 72 8.47 1.89 -1.16
N HIS A 73 9.78 2.05 -1.19
CA HIS A 73 10.67 1.85 -0.05
C HIS A 73 10.94 3.18 0.64
N ARG A 74 10.69 3.26 1.95
CA ARG A 74 10.88 4.46 2.76
C ARG A 74 11.81 4.21 3.94
N ALA A 75 12.91 4.95 4.00
CA ALA A 75 13.85 4.91 5.11
C ALA A 75 14.44 6.29 5.37
N GLY A 76 14.40 6.77 6.61
CA GLY A 76 15.07 8.01 7.02
C GLY A 76 14.63 9.27 6.26
N GLY A 77 13.40 9.32 5.75
CA GLY A 77 12.89 10.42 4.93
C GLY A 77 13.26 10.36 3.44
N VAL A 78 14.01 9.32 3.03
CA VAL A 78 14.31 9.03 1.63
C VAL A 78 13.34 7.98 1.10
N GLU A 79 12.92 8.15 -0.15
CA GLU A 79 12.00 7.25 -0.86
C GLU A 79 12.65 6.69 -2.12
N CYS A 80 12.56 5.38 -2.34
CA CYS A 80 12.96 4.71 -3.57
C CYS A 80 11.78 3.89 -4.10
N VAL A 81 11.49 4.02 -5.39
CA VAL A 81 10.36 3.35 -6.05
C VAL A 81 10.85 2.29 -7.01
N GLU A 82 10.38 1.05 -6.81
CA GLU A 82 10.46 -0.07 -7.74
C GLU A 82 9.20 -0.05 -8.61
N GLU A 83 9.34 0.15 -9.91
CA GLU A 83 8.26 0.34 -10.87
C GLU A 83 8.60 -0.28 -12.22
N CYS A 84 7.59 -0.56 -13.04
CA CYS A 84 7.78 -0.97 -14.41
C CYS A 84 8.21 0.22 -15.27
N GLN A 85 9.38 0.12 -15.91
CA GLN A 85 9.88 1.13 -16.86
C GLN A 85 9.44 0.86 -18.30
N HIS A 86 9.23 -0.40 -18.66
CA HIS A 86 8.90 -0.81 -20.02
C HIS A 86 7.71 -1.76 -19.97
N TRP A 87 6.52 -1.17 -20.04
CA TRP A 87 5.25 -1.88 -20.03
C TRP A 87 4.80 -2.17 -21.46
N ASP A 88 4.32 -3.38 -21.71
CA ASP A 88 3.61 -3.73 -22.94
C ASP A 88 2.11 -3.87 -22.64
N ASP A 89 1.31 -2.94 -23.16
CA ASP A 89 -0.14 -2.92 -23.03
C ASP A 89 -0.83 -4.09 -23.74
N PHE A 90 -0.22 -4.65 -24.79
CA PHE A 90 -0.82 -5.75 -25.55
C PHE A 90 -0.67 -7.07 -24.81
N SER A 91 0.53 -7.39 -24.32
CA SER A 91 0.75 -8.59 -23.50
C SER A 91 0.33 -8.41 -22.04
N GLY A 92 0.18 -7.16 -21.58
CA GLY A 92 -0.08 -6.84 -20.18
C GLY A 92 1.09 -7.24 -19.29
N SER A 93 2.33 -6.99 -19.74
CA SER A 93 3.53 -7.45 -19.04
C SER A 93 4.61 -6.38 -18.92
N CYS A 94 5.43 -6.51 -17.89
CA CYS A 94 6.57 -5.63 -17.65
C CYS A 94 7.87 -6.25 -18.15
N HIS A 95 8.60 -5.53 -18.98
CA HIS A 95 9.88 -5.96 -19.55
C HIS A 95 11.09 -5.48 -18.77
N PHE A 96 10.90 -4.52 -17.86
CA PHE A 96 11.93 -4.13 -16.90
C PHE A 96 11.32 -3.48 -15.66
N GLU A 97 11.49 -4.14 -14.51
CA GLU A 97 11.17 -3.61 -13.19
C GLU A 97 12.44 -2.99 -12.59
N THR A 98 12.34 -1.73 -12.12
CA THR A 98 13.42 -1.09 -11.38
C THR A 98 13.58 -1.74 -10.01
N ARG A 99 14.79 -1.69 -9.46
CA ARG A 99 15.11 -2.33 -8.18
C ARG A 99 15.76 -1.35 -7.21
N CYS A 100 15.33 -1.37 -5.95
CA CYS A 100 15.83 -0.54 -4.88
C CYS A 100 16.65 -1.38 -3.90
N GLU A 101 17.91 -1.02 -3.68
CA GLU A 101 18.76 -1.62 -2.67
C GLU A 101 19.10 -0.59 -1.58
N TYR A 102 18.68 -0.85 -0.34
CA TYR A 102 18.95 0.06 0.77
C TYR A 102 20.41 -0.05 1.26
N ARG A 103 21.05 1.09 1.46
CA ARG A 103 22.42 1.23 1.99
C ARG A 103 22.34 1.86 3.39
N PRO A 104 22.18 1.07 4.47
CA PRO A 104 21.95 1.61 5.81
C PRO A 104 23.06 2.51 6.32
N GLY A 105 24.33 2.17 6.05
CA GLY A 105 25.48 2.98 6.45
C GLY A 105 25.59 4.33 5.72
N GLN A 106 24.80 4.55 4.67
CA GLN A 106 24.75 5.80 3.91
C GLN A 106 23.38 6.49 3.97
N GLY A 107 22.39 5.87 4.64
CA GLY A 107 21.05 6.44 4.82
C GLY A 107 20.28 6.67 3.53
N GLY A 108 20.50 5.85 2.49
CA GLY A 108 19.87 6.01 1.18
C GLY A 108 19.76 4.70 0.41
N PHE A 109 19.37 4.79 -0.86
CA PHE A 109 19.11 3.68 -1.75
C PHE A 109 19.98 3.76 -2.99
N VAL A 110 20.28 2.61 -3.57
CA VAL A 110 20.72 2.51 -4.96
C VAL A 110 19.55 1.97 -5.76
N ARG A 111 19.10 2.72 -6.78
CA ARG A 111 18.08 2.27 -7.71
C ARG A 111 18.72 1.80 -9.01
N THR A 112 18.49 0.54 -9.37
CA THR A 112 18.85 0.01 -10.68
C THR A 112 17.72 0.30 -11.67
N GLU A 113 18.06 0.91 -12.79
CA GLU A 113 17.14 1.24 -13.88
C GLU A 113 17.69 0.86 -15.24
N CYS A 114 16.81 0.70 -16.23
CA CYS A 114 17.23 0.44 -17.60
C CYS A 114 17.71 1.73 -18.26
N ALA A 115 19.00 1.75 -18.63
CA ALA A 115 19.60 2.90 -19.32
C ALA A 115 19.41 2.81 -20.83
N ARG A 116 19.38 1.59 -21.38
CA ARG A 116 19.15 1.35 -22.80
C ARG A 116 18.30 0.11 -22.99
N PHE A 117 17.10 0.32 -23.51
CA PHE A 117 16.15 -0.73 -23.84
C PHE A 117 16.18 -1.05 -25.34
N ASP A 118 15.98 -2.31 -25.69
CA ASP A 118 15.85 -2.78 -27.07
C ASP A 118 14.39 -3.13 -27.32
N ASP A 119 13.66 -2.22 -27.95
CA ASP A 119 12.21 -2.36 -28.18
C ASP A 119 11.87 -3.56 -29.09
N PHE A 120 12.76 -3.94 -30.01
CA PHE A 120 12.51 -5.07 -30.90
C PHE A 120 12.63 -6.41 -30.17
N ARG A 121 13.54 -6.51 -29.20
CA ARG A 121 13.74 -7.73 -28.39
C ARG A 121 13.09 -7.64 -27.00
N GLU A 122 12.39 -6.53 -26.73
CA GLU A 122 11.70 -6.25 -25.47
C GLU A 122 12.55 -6.53 -24.22
N THR A 123 13.82 -6.10 -24.26
CA THR A 123 14.79 -6.41 -23.20
C THR A 123 15.66 -5.22 -22.90
N CYS A 124 15.94 -5.03 -21.61
CA CYS A 124 16.98 -4.11 -21.21
C CYS A 124 18.36 -4.62 -21.65
N ARG A 125 19.17 -3.74 -22.24
CA ARG A 125 20.54 -4.03 -22.70
C ARG A 125 21.58 -3.59 -21.70
N ASP A 126 21.40 -2.38 -21.17
CA ASP A 126 22.30 -1.82 -20.18
C ASP A 126 21.47 -1.26 -19.02
N THR A 127 21.90 -1.61 -17.81
CA THR A 127 21.37 -1.03 -16.58
C THR A 127 22.28 0.08 -16.09
N ARG A 128 21.72 1.05 -15.36
CA ARG A 128 22.50 2.00 -14.55
C ARG A 128 22.00 2.02 -13.13
N GLU A 129 22.90 2.36 -12.23
CA GLU A 129 22.61 2.56 -10.81
C GLU A 129 22.50 4.07 -10.52
N VAL A 130 21.48 4.45 -9.76
CA VAL A 130 21.22 5.83 -9.33
C VAL A 130 21.21 5.87 -7.81
N TRP A 131 22.08 6.68 -7.22
CA TRP A 131 22.04 6.95 -5.79
C TRP A 131 20.86 7.85 -5.45
N ILE A 132 20.08 7.45 -4.44
CA ILE A 132 18.97 8.21 -3.87
C ILE A 132 19.23 8.32 -2.39
N GLY A 133 19.75 9.47 -1.95
CA GLY A 133 20.06 9.73 -0.55
C GLY A 133 20.01 11.23 -0.26
N PRO A 134 20.29 11.62 0.99
CA PRO A 134 20.43 13.03 1.36
C PRO A 134 21.57 13.74 0.61
#